data_AF-U3K3Q8-F1
#
_entry.id   AF-U3K3Q8-F1
#
_cell.length_a   1.000
_cell.length_b   1.000
_cell.length_c   1.000
_cell.angle_alpha   90.00
_cell.angle_beta   90.00
_cell.angle_gamma   90.00
#
_symmetry.space_group_name_H-M   'P 1'
#
loop_
_entity.id
_entity.type
_entity.pdbx_description
1 polymer ?
#
loop_
_entity_poly.entity_id
_entity_poly.type
_entity_poly.pdbx_seq_one_letter_code
_entity_poly.pdbx_strand_id
1 'polypeptide(L)'
;QEAAAKLRPSSPIKFHISSRTDSGVHALANAAHLDVPPRPGKADFTGQQLAQGLNHHLRPEPIRILSAQRVPSTFHARFSALSRTYIYRLLLGCAHHSQIPVFERDLCWAPPGG
;
A
#
# COMPACT_ATOMS: atom_id res chain seq x y z
N GLN A 1 -6.71 6.72 3.00
CA GLN A 1 -7.59 7.88 2.69
C GLN A 1 -7.42 9.01 3.69
N GLU A 2 -7.47 8.74 5.00
CA GLU A 2 -7.28 9.77 6.05
C GLU A 2 -5.97 10.55 5.94
N ALA A 3 -4.85 9.86 5.69
CA ALA A 3 -3.55 10.51 5.45
C ALA A 3 -3.59 11.49 4.26
N ALA A 4 -4.36 11.17 3.21
CA ALA A 4 -4.51 12.03 2.04
C ALA A 4 -5.41 13.24 2.35
N ALA A 5 -6.45 13.08 3.17
CA ALA A 5 -7.27 14.19 3.64
C ALA A 5 -6.45 15.22 4.46
N LYS A 6 -5.45 14.76 5.23
CA LYS A 6 -4.53 15.62 5.98
C LYS A 6 -3.63 16.50 5.10
N LEU A 7 -3.52 16.20 3.80
CA LEU A 7 -2.86 17.08 2.81
C LEU A 7 -3.68 18.35 2.49
N ARG A 8 -4.92 18.43 3.00
CA ARG A 8 -5.87 19.54 2.86
C ARG A 8 -6.21 19.84 1.39
N PRO A 9 -6.66 18.85 0.60
CA PRO A 9 -7.03 19.09 -0.80
C PRO A 9 -8.19 20.10 -0.90
N SER A 10 -8.34 20.74 -2.05
CA SER A 10 -9.45 21.69 -2.28
C SER A 10 -10.81 21.01 -2.50
N SER A 11 -10.84 19.70 -2.76
CA SER A 11 -12.06 18.89 -2.79
C SER A 11 -11.79 17.45 -2.30
N PRO A 12 -12.83 16.65 -2.00
CA PRO A 12 -12.64 15.27 -1.54
C PRO A 12 -11.85 14.41 -2.54
N ILE A 13 -10.85 13.69 -2.02
CA ILE A 13 -9.98 12.81 -2.82
C ILE A 13 -10.73 11.52 -3.17
N LYS A 14 -10.82 11.21 -4.46
CA LYS A 14 -11.22 9.89 -4.95
C LYS A 14 -10.00 8.96 -4.92
N PHE A 15 -10.20 7.74 -4.45
CA PHE A 15 -9.11 6.79 -4.22
C PHE A 15 -9.47 5.42 -4.78
N HIS A 16 -8.56 4.85 -5.57
CA HIS A 16 -8.78 3.59 -6.27
C HIS A 16 -7.52 2.73 -6.17
N ILE A 17 -7.67 1.52 -5.62
CA ILE A 17 -6.59 0.54 -5.46
C ILE A 17 -6.52 -0.43 -6.64
N SER A 18 -5.32 -0.96 -6.92
CA SER A 18 -5.10 -1.96 -7.96
C SER A 18 -5.67 -3.33 -7.58
N SER A 19 -5.51 -3.72 -6.32
CA SER A 19 -6.05 -4.95 -5.76
C SER A 19 -6.51 -4.76 -4.31
N ARG A 20 -7.56 -5.50 -3.93
CA ARG A 20 -8.03 -5.66 -2.54
C ARG A 20 -7.27 -6.84 -1.94
N THR A 21 -6.81 -6.72 -0.70
CA THR A 21 -6.27 -7.82 0.09
C THR A 21 -7.26 -8.21 1.18
N ASP A 22 -7.27 -9.49 1.55
CA ASP A 22 -8.05 -9.97 2.70
C ASP A 22 -7.26 -9.77 4.01
N SER A 23 -7.93 -9.90 5.15
CA SER A 23 -7.32 -9.73 6.47
C SER A 23 -6.13 -10.67 6.66
N GLY A 24 -4.99 -10.11 7.09
CA GLY A 24 -3.74 -10.85 7.29
C GLY A 24 -2.86 -10.98 6.04
N VAL A 25 -3.33 -10.59 4.85
CA VAL A 25 -2.52 -10.59 3.62
C VAL A 25 -1.72 -9.31 3.50
N HIS A 26 -0.40 -9.46 3.31
CA HIS A 26 0.54 -8.36 3.14
C HIS A 26 0.61 -7.86 1.69
N ALA A 27 1.18 -6.66 1.51
CA ALA A 27 1.44 -6.08 0.20
C ALA A 27 2.85 -5.50 0.11
N LEU A 28 3.68 -6.04 -0.77
CA LEU A 28 5.03 -5.50 -1.03
C LEU A 28 4.97 -4.23 -1.90
N ALA A 29 4.09 -4.20 -2.90
CA ALA A 29 4.03 -3.13 -3.89
C ALA A 29 2.61 -2.95 -4.47
N ASN A 30 1.58 -2.91 -3.63
CA ASN A 30 0.22 -2.61 -4.11
C ASN A 30 0.16 -1.16 -4.60
N ALA A 31 -0.45 -0.96 -5.77
CA ALA A 31 -0.58 0.36 -6.39
C ALA A 31 -1.97 0.96 -6.13
N ALA A 32 -2.03 2.28 -6.09
CA ALA A 32 -3.28 3.03 -6.07
C ALA A 32 -3.14 4.29 -6.92
N HIS A 33 -4.25 4.84 -7.39
CA HIS A 33 -4.30 6.20 -7.92
C HIS A 33 -5.33 7.01 -7.15
N LEU A 34 -5.08 8.31 -7.13
CA LEU A 34 -5.91 9.28 -6.45
C LEU A 34 -5.84 10.62 -7.17
N ASP A 35 -6.98 11.31 -7.21
CA ASP A 35 -7.06 12.68 -7.70
C ASP A 35 -6.85 13.61 -6.50
N VAL A 36 -5.72 14.34 -6.52
CA VAL A 36 -5.35 15.27 -5.44
C VAL A 36 -5.38 16.69 -5.97
N PRO A 37 -6.54 17.35 -5.91
CA PRO A 37 -6.62 18.74 -6.34
C PRO A 37 -5.81 19.60 -5.37
N PRO A 38 -4.99 20.53 -5.89
CA PRO A 38 -4.10 21.31 -5.06
C PRO A 38 -4.88 22.18 -4.08
N ARG A 39 -4.21 22.55 -2.99
CA ARG A 39 -4.70 23.59 -2.09
C ARG A 39 -4.92 24.91 -2.84
N PRO A 40 -5.92 25.73 -2.45
CA PRO A 40 -6.05 27.07 -2.99
C PRO A 40 -4.73 27.84 -2.87
N GLY A 41 -4.24 28.40 -3.99
CA GLY A 41 -2.99 29.16 -4.04
C GLY A 41 -1.71 28.32 -3.93
N LYS A 42 -1.77 27.00 -4.12
CA LYS A 42 -0.59 26.12 -4.18
C LYS A 42 -0.52 25.39 -5.53
N ALA A 43 0.71 25.09 -5.95
CA ALA A 43 0.96 24.23 -7.09
C ALA A 43 0.67 22.76 -6.74
N ASP A 44 0.49 21.95 -7.77
CA ASP A 44 0.39 20.50 -7.64
C ASP A 44 1.64 19.90 -7.00
N PHE A 45 1.44 18.86 -6.18
CA PHE A 45 2.55 18.11 -5.62
C PHE A 45 3.39 17.46 -6.73
N THR A 46 4.71 17.42 -6.55
CA THR A 46 5.53 16.43 -7.22
C THR A 46 5.27 15.05 -6.62
N GLY A 47 5.61 13.98 -7.34
CA GLY A 47 5.48 12.61 -6.83
C GLY A 47 6.21 12.42 -5.50
N GLN A 48 7.44 12.96 -5.38
CA GLN A 48 8.21 12.90 -4.14
C GLN A 48 7.53 13.66 -2.99
N GLN A 49 7.03 14.88 -3.23
CA GLN A 49 6.34 15.65 -2.20
C GLN A 49 5.08 14.95 -1.71
N LEU A 50 4.32 14.34 -2.63
CA LEU A 50 3.12 13.58 -2.29
C LEU A 50 3.47 12.36 -1.42
N ALA A 51 4.47 11.57 -1.83
CA ALA A 51 4.91 10.40 -1.07
C ALA A 51 5.41 10.79 0.33
N GLN A 52 6.21 11.86 0.44
CA GLN A 52 6.69 12.37 1.74
C GLN A 52 5.56 12.86 2.63
N GLY A 53 4.61 13.64 2.09
CA GLY A 53 3.45 14.14 2.84
C GLY A 53 2.55 13.02 3.34
N LEU A 54 2.26 12.01 2.50
CA LEU A 54 1.50 10.84 2.90
C LEU A 54 2.23 10.04 3.97
N ASN A 55 3.53 9.74 3.77
CA ASN A 55 4.33 9.00 4.75
C ASN A 55 4.46 9.74 6.09
N HIS A 56 4.49 11.07 6.10
CA HIS A 56 4.46 11.84 7.35
C HIS A 56 3.19 11.56 8.16
N HIS A 57 2.03 11.50 7.51
CA HIS A 57 0.75 11.23 8.16
C HIS A 57 0.46 9.74 8.42
N LEU A 58 1.18 8.84 7.75
CA LEU A 58 1.08 7.39 7.93
C LEU A 58 2.03 6.84 9.01
N ARG A 59 2.85 7.66 9.67
CA ARG A 59 3.80 7.18 10.70
C ARG A 59 3.21 6.27 11.79
N PRO A 60 1.96 6.49 12.27
CA PRO A 60 1.36 5.59 13.26
C PRO A 60 0.95 4.24 12.68
N GLU A 61 0.82 4.14 11.36
CA GLU A 61 0.30 2.98 10.65
C GLU A 61 1.44 2.11 10.11
N PRO A 62 1.25 0.78 10.02
CA PRO A 62 2.19 -0.12 9.36
C PRO A 62 2.09 -0.03 7.82
N ILE A 63 2.02 1.19 7.27
CA ILE A 63 1.83 1.47 5.83
C ILE A 63 2.88 2.47 5.37
N ARG A 64 3.53 2.19 4.25
CA ARG A 64 4.51 3.09 3.64
C ARG A 64 4.29 3.23 2.13
N ILE A 65 4.25 4.47 1.66
CA ILE A 65 4.30 4.80 0.24
C ILE A 65 5.75 4.70 -0.23
N LEU A 66 6.00 3.80 -1.19
CA LEU A 66 7.34 3.59 -1.74
C LEU A 66 7.70 4.65 -2.79
N SER A 67 6.74 5.00 -3.65
CA SER A 67 6.90 6.01 -4.69
C SER A 67 5.54 6.57 -5.10
N ALA A 68 5.55 7.73 -5.76
CA ALA A 68 4.37 8.28 -6.43
C ALA A 68 4.80 9.00 -7.71
N GLN A 69 3.94 8.98 -8.71
CA GLN A 69 4.16 9.62 -10.01
C GLN A 69 2.84 10.17 -10.55
N ARG A 70 2.91 11.19 -11.41
CA ARG A 70 1.74 11.65 -12.15
C ARG A 70 1.44 10.67 -13.27
N VAL A 71 0.16 10.45 -13.52
CA VAL A 71 -0.35 9.54 -14.55
C VAL A 71 -1.39 10.28 -15.39
N PRO A 72 -1.63 9.84 -16.64
CA PRO A 72 -2.71 10.39 -17.46
C PRO A 72 -4.08 10.22 -16.78
N SER A 73 -5.03 11.10 -17.10
CA SER A 73 -6.42 11.01 -16.60
C SER A 73 -7.17 9.74 -17.02
N THR A 74 -6.65 9.03 -18.02
CA THR A 74 -7.17 7.73 -18.50
C THR A 74 -6.65 6.54 -17.70
N PHE A 75 -5.66 6.73 -16.82
CA PHE A 75 -5.10 5.65 -16.02
C PHE A 75 -6.07 5.23 -14.92
N HIS A 76 -6.25 3.92 -14.73
CA HIS A 76 -6.99 3.37 -13.59
C HIS A 76 -6.22 2.21 -12.97
N ALA A 77 -5.74 2.37 -11.73
CA ALA A 77 -4.87 1.41 -11.03
C ALA A 77 -5.36 -0.07 -11.08
N ARG A 78 -6.67 -0.31 -11.09
CA ARG A 78 -7.25 -1.65 -11.24
C ARG A 78 -7.33 -2.14 -12.68
N PHE A 79 -7.68 -1.30 -13.64
CA PHE A 79 -8.01 -1.74 -15.00
C PHE A 79 -6.81 -1.63 -15.94
N SER A 80 -5.89 -0.72 -15.67
CA SER A 80 -4.62 -0.57 -16.40
C SER A 80 -3.54 -1.56 -15.95
N ALA A 81 -3.76 -2.31 -14.86
CA ALA A 81 -2.80 -3.30 -14.39
C ALA A 81 -2.80 -4.54 -15.30
N LEU A 82 -1.65 -4.87 -15.88
CA LEU A 82 -1.47 -6.00 -16.80
C LEU A 82 -1.48 -7.35 -16.07
N SER A 83 -0.91 -7.42 -14.87
CA SER A 83 -0.84 -8.62 -14.05
C SER A 83 -0.75 -8.27 -12.57
N ARG A 84 -0.95 -9.28 -11.71
CA ARG A 84 -0.68 -9.21 -10.28
C ARG A 84 0.10 -10.46 -9.89
N THR A 85 1.10 -10.30 -9.05
CA THR A 85 1.93 -11.39 -8.56
C THR A 85 1.70 -11.58 -7.07
N TYR A 86 1.48 -12.82 -6.66
CA TYR A 86 1.29 -13.20 -5.27
C TYR A 86 2.45 -14.10 -4.84
N ILE A 87 2.92 -13.90 -3.60
CA ILE A 87 3.97 -14.72 -2.99
C ILE A 87 3.34 -15.39 -1.78
N TYR A 88 3.31 -16.72 -1.79
CA TYR A 88 2.97 -17.53 -0.63
C TYR A 88 4.24 -18.10 -0.04
N ARG A 89 4.42 -17.94 1.27
CA ARG A 89 5.55 -18.48 2.02
C ARG A 89 5.05 -19.61 2.89
N LEU A 90 5.61 -20.80 2.70
CA LEU A 90 5.33 -21.98 3.51
C LEU A 90 6.59 -22.34 4.28
N LEU A 91 6.44 -22.57 5.59
CA LEU A 91 7.52 -23.01 6.47
C LEU A 91 7.28 -24.45 6.88
N LEU A 92 8.20 -25.34 6.49
CA LEU A 92 8.12 -26.78 6.77
C LEU A 92 9.02 -27.16 7.96
N GLY A 93 8.71 -28.30 8.60
CA GLY A 93 9.50 -28.84 9.72
C GLY A 93 9.35 -28.07 11.04
N CYS A 94 8.32 -27.22 11.17
CA CYS A 94 7.95 -26.59 12.43
C CYS A 94 6.78 -27.37 13.04
N ALA A 95 7.07 -28.18 14.07
CA ALA A 95 6.06 -28.93 14.80
C ALA A 95 5.22 -28.02 15.72
N HIS A 96 5.76 -26.87 16.12
CA HIS A 96 5.09 -25.92 17.00
C HIS A 96 5.34 -24.46 16.59
N HIS A 97 4.34 -23.58 16.77
CA HIS A 97 4.41 -22.18 16.36
C HIS A 97 5.57 -21.40 17.02
N SER A 98 6.02 -21.82 18.21
CA SER A 98 7.17 -21.22 18.90
C SER A 98 8.51 -21.45 18.19
N GLN A 99 8.56 -22.38 17.22
CA GLN A 99 9.75 -22.69 16.43
C GLN A 99 9.85 -21.81 15.16
N ILE A 100 8.81 -21.04 14.83
CA ILE A 100 8.82 -20.14 13.68
C ILE A 100 9.91 -19.08 13.91
N PRO A 101 10.87 -18.91 12.97
CA PRO A 101 11.87 -17.85 13.07
C PRO A 101 11.21 -16.50 13.27
N VAL A 102 11.81 -15.68 14.13
CA VAL A 102 11.30 -14.35 14.50
C VAL A 102 10.98 -13.48 13.26
N PHE A 103 11.76 -13.62 12.19
CA PHE A 103 11.60 -12.88 10.94
C PHE A 103 10.52 -13.40 10.00
N GLU A 104 10.02 -14.62 10.21
CA GLU A 104 8.96 -15.23 9.38
C GLU A 104 7.59 -15.22 10.10
N ARG A 105 7.55 -14.74 11.36
CA ARG A 105 6.28 -14.53 12.08
C ARG A 105 5.38 -13.60 11.28
N ASP A 106 4.11 -14.01 11.15
CA ASP A 106 3.07 -13.35 10.38
C ASP A 106 3.33 -13.20 8.87
N LEU A 107 4.44 -13.74 8.34
CA LEU A 107 4.79 -13.67 6.91
C LEU A 107 4.65 -15.00 6.19
N CYS A 108 4.51 -16.11 6.92
CA CYS A 108 4.43 -17.45 6.38
C CYS A 108 3.31 -18.26 7.00
N TRP A 109 2.93 -19.33 6.32
CA TRP A 109 2.09 -20.37 6.88
C TRP A 109 2.96 -21.58 7.29
N ALA A 110 2.88 -21.97 8.56
CA ALA A 110 3.55 -23.14 9.10
C ALA A 110 2.49 -24.23 9.42
N PRO A 111 2.26 -25.20 8.51
CA PRO A 111 1.29 -26.26 8.76
C PRO A 111 1.73 -27.15 9.94
N PRO A 112 0.81 -27.52 10.85
CA PRO A 112 1.14 -28.42 11.95
C PRO A 112 1.47 -29.82 11.43
N GLY A 113 2.56 -30.41 11.95
CA GLY A 113 2.93 -31.80 11.69
C GLY A 113 3.83 -32.05 10.48
N GLY A 114 4.64 -31.07 10.07
CA GLY A 114 5.71 -31.26 9.08
C GLY A 114 6.83 -32.17 9.53
#